data_AF-D9PGT9-F1
#
_entry.id   AF-D9PGT9-F1
#
_cell.length_a   1.000
_cell.length_b   1.000
_cell.length_c   1.000
_cell.angle_alpha   90.00
_cell.angle_beta   90.00
_cell.angle_gamma   90.00
#
_symmetry.space_group_name_H-M   'P 1'
#
loop_
_entity.id
_entity.type
_entity.pdbx_description
1 polymer ?
#
loop_
_entity_poly.entity_id
_entity_poly.type
_entity_poly.pdbx_seq_one_letter_code
_entity_poly.pdbx_strand_id
1 'polypeptide(L)' 'RGRLKDVLMHSIRADEVLRDLSAASKFDVSAAFLEDLRARGRETARAWLEAHWKDVGKRSTVDVAAEFL' A
#
# COMPACT_ATOMS: atom_id res chain seq x y z
N ARG A 1 -4.88 25.98 14.37
CA ARG A 1 -5.12 24.59 13.88
C ARG A 1 -4.85 24.58 12.38
N GLY A 2 -3.66 24.17 11.96
CA GLY A 2 -3.26 24.16 10.54
C GLY A 2 -4.04 23.08 9.80
N ARG A 3 -5.06 23.46 9.05
CA ARG A 3 -5.85 22.53 8.25
C ARG A 3 -4.98 22.22 7.02
N LEU A 4 -4.48 20.99 6.92
CA LEU A 4 -4.00 20.42 5.66
C LEU A 4 -5.21 20.44 4.71
N LYS A 5 -5.45 21.56 4.03
CA LYS A 5 -6.75 21.81 3.40
C LYS A 5 -6.97 20.93 2.17
N ASP A 6 -5.90 20.47 1.52
CA ASP A 6 -5.99 19.78 0.23
C ASP A 6 -4.86 18.74 0.07
N VAL A 7 -4.77 17.75 0.97
CA VAL A 7 -3.85 16.62 0.78
C VAL A 7 -4.52 15.56 -0.08
N LEU A 8 -3.93 15.29 -1.25
CA LEU A 8 -4.31 14.15 -2.08
C LEU A 8 -3.64 12.90 -1.52
N MET A 9 -4.45 12.01 -0.94
CA MET A 9 -3.94 10.79 -0.32
C MET A 9 -4.10 9.60 -1.26
N HIS A 10 -3.04 8.81 -1.32
CA HIS A 10 -2.93 7.61 -2.14
C HIS A 10 -2.38 6.49 -1.27
N SER A 11 -3.05 5.35 -1.24
CA SER A 11 -2.70 4.20 -0.40
C SER A 11 -2.45 2.97 -1.25
N ILE A 12 -1.31 2.32 -1.05
CA ILE A 12 -0.97 1.01 -1.62
C ILE A 12 -0.92 0.05 -0.42
N ARG A 13 -1.92 -0.82 -0.33
CA ARG A 13 -2.17 -1.65 0.86
C ARG A 13 -1.57 -3.05 0.70
N ALA A 14 -1.09 -3.61 1.81
CA ALA A 14 -0.46 -4.92 1.84
C ALA A 14 -1.39 -6.04 2.37
N ASP A 15 -2.64 -5.71 2.70
CA ASP A 15 -3.52 -6.59 3.48
C ASP A 15 -3.81 -7.92 2.78
N GLU A 16 -4.06 -7.90 1.47
CA GLU A 16 -4.30 -9.13 0.71
C GLU A 16 -3.01 -9.88 0.39
N VAL A 17 -1.92 -9.16 0.06
CA VAL A 17 -0.66 -9.79 -0.38
C VAL A 17 0.18 -10.38 0.75
N LEU A 18 -0.13 -10.05 1.99
CA LEU A 18 0.48 -10.63 3.19
C LEU A 18 -0.46 -11.59 3.93
N ARG A 19 -1.68 -11.81 3.42
CA ARG A 19 -2.74 -12.58 4.09
C ARG A 19 -2.37 -14.03 4.35
N ASP A 20 -1.53 -14.61 3.50
CA ASP A 20 -1.03 -15.99 3.59
C ASP A 20 0.16 -16.14 4.56
N LEU A 21 0.70 -15.04 5.07
CA LEU A 21 1.84 -15.06 5.97
C LEU A 21 1.40 -15.17 7.44
N SER A 22 1.97 -16.14 8.15
CA SER A 22 1.72 -16.30 9.59
C SER A 22 2.47 -15.26 10.42
N ALA A 23 2.08 -15.10 11.69
CA ALA A 23 2.80 -14.21 12.62
C ALA A 23 4.29 -14.60 12.80
N ALA A 24 4.64 -15.87 12.60
CA ALA A 24 6.02 -16.35 12.70
C ALA A 24 6.92 -15.83 11.56
N SER A 25 6.36 -15.46 10.40
CA SER A 25 7.13 -14.95 9.27
C SER A 25 7.85 -13.62 9.57
N LYS A 26 7.41 -12.89 10.61
CA LYS A 26 8.07 -11.66 11.10
C LYS A 26 9.51 -11.90 11.56
N PHE A 27 9.87 -13.14 11.89
CA PHE A 27 11.22 -13.52 12.32
C PHE A 27 12.03 -14.16 11.19
N ASP A 28 11.44 -14.37 10.01
CA ASP A 28 12.17 -14.82 8.84
C ASP A 28 12.92 -13.65 8.22
N VAL A 29 14.25 -13.73 8.27
CA VAL A 29 15.19 -12.74 7.73
C VAL A 29 15.99 -13.32 6.56
N SER A 30 15.55 -14.45 5.99
CA SER A 30 16.21 -15.05 4.84
C SER A 30 16.11 -14.12 3.63
N ALA A 31 17.19 -14.06 2.85
CA ALA A 31 17.22 -13.24 1.64
C ALA A 31 16.09 -13.62 0.67
N ALA A 32 15.82 -14.92 0.51
CA ALA A 32 14.75 -15.41 -0.36
C ALA A 32 13.37 -14.89 0.05
N PHE A 33 13.05 -14.90 1.35
CA PHE A 33 11.79 -14.37 1.85
C PHE A 33 11.69 -12.85 1.67
N LEU A 34 12.77 -12.10 1.94
CA LEU A 34 12.79 -10.65 1.73
C LEU A 34 12.63 -10.28 0.24
N GLU A 35 13.21 -11.06 -0.67
CA GLU A 35 13.05 -10.87 -2.11
C GLU A 35 11.61 -11.15 -2.57
N ASP A 36 10.93 -12.16 -1.98
CA ASP A 36 9.52 -12.45 -2.21
C ASP A 36 8.62 -11.30 -1.74
N LEU A 37 8.80 -10.82 -0.50
CA LEU A 37 8.08 -9.65 0.01
C LEU A 37 8.25 -8.42 -0.91
N ARG A 38 9.48 -8.21 -1.39
CA ARG A 38 9.81 -7.13 -2.33
C ARG A 38 9.09 -7.31 -3.67
N ALA A 39 8.98 -8.55 -4.18
CA ALA A 39 8.25 -8.85 -5.40
C ALA A 39 6.75 -8.59 -5.25
N ARG A 40 6.13 -9.10 -4.19
CA ARG A 40 4.71 -8.88 -3.85
C ARG A 40 4.36 -7.40 -3.75
N GLY A 41 5.20 -6.62 -3.06
CA GLY A 41 5.02 -5.16 -2.96
C GLY A 41 5.07 -4.45 -4.31
N ARG A 42 5.98 -4.84 -5.21
CA ARG A 42 6.06 -4.28 -6.57
C ARG A 42 4.86 -4.63 -7.42
N GLU A 43 4.38 -5.87 -7.36
CA GLU A 43 3.19 -6.29 -8.10
C GLU A 43 1.96 -5.51 -7.64
N THR A 44 1.81 -5.34 -6.32
CA THR A 44 0.73 -4.54 -5.73
C THR A 44 0.79 -3.09 -6.21
N ALA A 45 1.98 -2.48 -6.16
CA ALA A 45 2.17 -1.11 -6.65
C ALA A 45 1.88 -0.98 -8.15
N ARG A 46 2.26 -2.00 -8.95
CA ARG A 46 2.00 -2.04 -10.39
C ARG A 46 0.49 -2.05 -10.67
N ALA A 47 -0.25 -2.93 -9.99
CA ALA A 47 -1.71 -2.99 -10.12
C ALA A 47 -2.38 -1.67 -9.69
N TRP A 48 -1.89 -1.06 -8.60
CA TRP A 48 -2.37 0.25 -8.17
C TRP A 48 -2.11 1.34 -9.22
N LEU A 49 -0.92 1.38 -9.81
CA LEU A 49 -0.58 2.34 -10.87
C LEU A 49 -1.47 2.16 -12.10
N GLU A 50 -1.71 0.92 -12.53
CA GLU A 50 -2.62 0.63 -13.64
C GLU A 50 -4.04 1.17 -13.39
N ALA A 51 -4.53 1.06 -12.16
CA ALA A 51 -5.85 1.55 -11.78
C ALA A 51 -5.90 3.09 -11.60
N HIS A 52 -4.87 3.67 -11.00
CA HIS A 52 -4.96 5.00 -10.37
C HIS A 52 -3.93 6.03 -10.84
N TRP A 53 -3.00 5.68 -11.74
CA TRP A 53 -1.97 6.63 -12.21
C TRP A 53 -2.55 7.97 -12.68
N LYS A 54 -3.68 7.93 -13.39
CA LYS A 54 -4.38 9.11 -13.90
C LYS A 54 -4.98 10.01 -12.82
N ASP A 55 -5.17 9.49 -11.61
CA ASP A 55 -5.76 10.18 -10.46
C ASP A 55 -4.68 10.92 -9.63
N VAL A 56 -3.42 10.50 -9.74
CA VAL A 56 -2.28 11.11 -9.04
C VAL A 56 -2.19 12.60 -9.36
N GLY A 57 -2.15 13.43 -8.31
CA GLY A 57 -2.11 14.89 -8.44
C GLY A 57 -3.44 15.55 -8.80
N LYS A 58 -4.53 14.78 -8.97
CA LYS A 58 -5.87 15.30 -9.30
C LYS A 58 -6.90 15.06 -8.20
N ARG A 59 -6.91 13.86 -7.62
CA ARG A 59 -7.85 13.48 -6.55
C ARG A 59 -7.27 12.35 -5.71
N SER A 60 -7.68 12.26 -4.44
CA SER A 60 -7.33 11.12 -3.58
C SER A 60 -7.89 9.82 -4.15
N THR A 61 -7.18 8.72 -3.94
CA THR A 61 -7.63 7.36 -4.31
C THR A 61 -8.09 6.56 -3.11
N VAL A 62 -8.07 7.18 -1.92
CA VAL A 62 -8.56 6.62 -0.66
C VAL A 62 -9.39 7.68 0.05
N ASP A 63 -10.48 7.25 0.68
CA ASP A 63 -11.23 8.06 1.62
C ASP A 63 -10.58 7.92 3.01
N VAL A 64 -9.82 8.96 3.39
CA VAL A 64 -9.05 8.95 4.64
C VAL A 64 -9.97 8.88 5.86
N ALA A 65 -11.15 9.50 5.80
CA ALA A 65 -12.07 9.54 6.91
C ALA A 65 -12.73 8.17 7.10
N ALA A 66 -13.09 7.49 6.02
CA ALA A 66 -13.67 6.15 6.11
C ALA A 66 -12.62 5.08 6.48
N GLU A 67 -11.36 5.25 6.08
CA GLU A 67 -10.33 4.21 6.28
C GLU A 67 -9.51 4.36 7.57
N PHE A 68 -9.37 5.56 8.13
CA PHE A 68 -8.41 5.81 9.23
C PHE A 68 -8.96 6.63 10.41
N LEU A 69 -10.22 7.08 10.38
CA LEU A 69 -10.86 7.87 11.45
C LEU A 69 -12.13 7.18 11.97
#